data_AF-A0A8H5BIW2-F1
#
_entry.id   AF-A0A8H5BIW2-F1
#
_cell.length_a   1.000
_cell.length_b   1.000
_cell.length_c   1.000
_cell.angle_alpha   90.00
_cell.angle_beta   90.00
_cell.angle_gamma   90.00
#
_symmetry.space_group_name_H-M   'P 1'
#
loop_
_entity.id
_entity.type
_entity.pdbx_description
1 polymer ?
#
loop_
_entity_poly.entity_id
_entity_poly.type
_entity_poly.pdbx_seq_one_letter_code
_entity_poly.pdbx_strand_id
1 'polypeptide(L)'
;MSQLRFRLSSSPAPPQTPARDGSYPYHPTAVTTPRQSPSKKRPVNDENERPQGSLFTPTPSKKRKAGDSSTPAVPLFLPPPPPLKKKRTYNKDWQKLDAIFDRLQELNWSFSDLLGYAFTTKEARSTRHATVISKFLQGKDNCYPAQLIEAWDKHRDGAVERFDNMYSLSVPYHEIKPVRPALTSYAAQKCRDRLKKESNSTVKPDAGLHMSARKKSQNRLEWAAIGVSTVEEVESTLRESMPLAFGLLYEITGEKGVDPDPAAALKRRRPGNLVTTHALSSLLYKRNSEARLLPLSLGLLAFAYSTPVDFMAYCSRIGIMPAYTTISTALDLLAQHQANVIREHARDPQKVGFLVFDNVQNYYRVRDQRMGSANAMNIGLAGTYLYNDIVILPIPENMNSGKTHSFFSWASLNGWVPPLYSDSEVPLPQFSYSNYTATPPSLAPHDPFAAWENIQSGQVRSWVRPDFVVKVDDDSFVMLAELESRLRFER
;
A
#
# COMPACT_ATOMS: atom_id res chain seq x y z
N MET A 1 34.42 41.77 11.04
CA MET A 1 33.56 40.58 10.86
C MET A 1 32.43 40.64 11.88
N SER A 2 31.22 40.90 11.39
CA SER A 2 30.00 41.18 12.13
C SER A 2 29.44 39.94 12.83
N GLN A 3 29.35 39.98 14.16
CA GLN A 3 28.58 39.01 14.93
C GLN A 3 27.14 39.49 15.07
N LEU A 4 26.21 38.82 14.38
CA LEU A 4 24.77 38.97 14.54
C LEU A 4 24.34 38.29 15.84
N ARG A 5 24.10 39.09 16.89
CA ARG A 5 23.36 38.67 18.10
C ARG A 5 21.87 38.86 17.83
N PHE A 6 21.12 37.75 17.77
CA PHE A 6 19.66 37.78 17.86
C PHE A 6 19.25 38.15 19.29
N ARG A 7 18.68 39.35 19.48
CA ARG A 7 17.93 39.72 20.69
C ARG A 7 16.48 39.29 20.51
N LEU A 8 16.01 38.38 21.35
CA LEU A 8 14.57 38.14 21.57
C LEU A 8 14.09 39.20 22.57
N SER A 9 13.45 40.26 22.07
CA SER A 9 12.74 41.24 22.89
C SER A 9 11.25 40.88 22.99
N SER A 10 10.74 40.99 24.21
CA SER A 10 9.33 41.22 24.62
C SER A 10 8.29 40.16 24.24
N SER A 11 8.06 39.20 25.14
CA SER A 11 6.73 38.55 25.27
C SER A 11 5.75 39.50 25.99
N PRO A 12 4.50 39.63 25.53
CA PRO A 12 3.46 40.34 26.27
C PRO A 12 3.02 39.52 27.49
N ALA A 13 2.77 40.21 28.61
CA ALA A 13 2.18 39.63 29.80
C ALA A 13 0.76 39.09 29.54
N PRO A 14 0.34 38.00 30.19
CA PRO A 14 -1.00 37.46 30.03
C PRO A 14 -2.05 38.40 30.67
N PRO A 15 -3.27 38.47 30.11
CA PRO A 15 -4.35 39.28 30.67
C PRO A 15 -4.86 38.65 31.97
N GLN A 16 -4.97 39.48 33.01
CA GLN A 16 -5.63 39.12 34.27
C GLN A 16 -7.14 39.03 34.02
N THR A 17 -7.72 37.85 34.20
CA THR A 17 -9.18 37.65 34.26
C THR A 17 -9.69 37.98 35.67
N PRO A 18 -10.81 38.72 35.78
CA PRO A 18 -11.43 39.01 37.07
C PRO A 18 -12.17 37.78 37.61
N ALA A 19 -12.07 37.59 38.92
CA ALA A 19 -12.88 36.64 39.67
C ALA A 19 -14.36 36.98 39.50
N ARG A 20 -15.16 35.99 39.09
CA ARG A 20 -16.62 36.12 39.04
C ARG A 20 -17.25 34.99 39.84
N ASP A 21 -17.70 35.39 41.02
CA ASP A 21 -18.68 34.70 41.85
C ASP A 21 -20.02 34.65 41.11
N GLY A 22 -20.73 33.52 41.17
CA GLY A 22 -22.00 33.39 40.45
C GLY A 22 -22.48 31.96 40.29
N SER A 23 -23.21 31.50 41.29
CA SER A 23 -24.08 30.34 41.30
C SER A 23 -25.11 30.37 40.15
N TYR A 24 -25.26 29.25 39.44
CA TYR A 24 -26.48 28.93 38.68
C TYR A 24 -26.83 27.43 38.82
N PRO A 25 -28.11 27.09 38.99
CA PRO A 25 -28.55 25.72 39.20
C PRO A 25 -28.75 24.98 37.86
N TYR A 26 -28.35 23.71 37.85
CA TYR A 26 -28.59 22.77 36.75
C TYR A 26 -30.04 22.26 36.77
N HIS A 27 -30.78 22.46 35.69
CA HIS A 27 -31.98 21.68 35.35
C HIS A 27 -31.66 20.74 34.19
N PRO A 28 -31.98 19.42 34.26
CA PRO A 28 -31.86 18.53 33.13
C PRO A 28 -33.18 18.44 32.36
N THR A 29 -33.21 18.92 31.12
CA THR A 29 -34.26 18.60 30.15
C THR A 29 -33.86 17.36 29.35
N ALA A 30 -34.63 16.29 29.53
CA ALA A 30 -34.62 15.10 28.69
C ALA A 30 -35.12 15.43 27.27
N VAL A 31 -34.39 14.98 26.25
CA VAL A 31 -34.83 15.03 24.85
C VAL A 31 -35.02 13.60 24.35
N THR A 32 -36.27 13.20 24.29
CA THR A 32 -36.77 12.00 23.62
C THR A 32 -37.00 12.32 22.15
N THR A 33 -36.41 11.56 21.23
CA THR A 33 -36.91 11.49 19.83
C THR A 33 -36.85 10.05 19.33
N PRO A 34 -37.95 9.50 18.79
CA PRO A 34 -37.93 8.26 18.04
C PRO A 34 -37.82 8.56 16.53
N ARG A 35 -36.98 7.83 15.81
CA ARG A 35 -37.03 7.84 14.34
C ARG A 35 -37.04 6.42 13.79
N GLN A 36 -38.25 5.98 13.47
CA GLN A 36 -38.53 4.83 12.63
C GLN A 36 -38.06 5.09 11.19
N SER A 37 -37.50 4.08 10.55
CA SER A 37 -37.24 4.08 9.10
C SER A 37 -37.95 2.87 8.47
N PRO A 38 -38.75 3.05 7.41
CA PRO A 38 -39.44 1.95 6.77
C PRO A 38 -38.52 1.20 5.79
N SER A 39 -38.62 -0.12 5.88
CA SER A 39 -38.17 -1.12 4.92
C SER A 39 -38.69 -0.82 3.50
N LYS A 40 -37.77 -0.72 2.53
CA LYS A 40 -38.09 -0.87 1.11
C LYS A 40 -37.38 -2.12 0.57
N LYS A 41 -38.21 -3.14 0.31
CA LYS A 41 -37.90 -4.32 -0.51
C LYS A 41 -37.46 -3.87 -1.91
N ARG A 42 -36.37 -4.45 -2.43
CA ARG A 42 -36.03 -4.44 -3.85
C ARG A 42 -36.42 -5.79 -4.46
N PRO A 43 -36.92 -5.81 -5.71
CA PRO A 43 -37.31 -7.04 -6.38
C PRO A 43 -36.09 -7.82 -6.87
N VAL A 44 -36.26 -9.13 -6.84
CA VAL A 44 -35.48 -10.16 -7.51
C VAL A 44 -35.68 -9.99 -9.02
N ASN A 45 -34.59 -9.85 -9.77
CA ASN A 45 -34.59 -10.13 -11.20
C ASN A 45 -33.66 -11.31 -11.44
N ASP A 46 -34.31 -12.46 -11.65
CA ASP A 46 -33.86 -13.50 -12.56
C ASP A 46 -33.58 -12.89 -13.93
N GLU A 47 -32.46 -13.27 -14.54
CA GLU A 47 -32.28 -13.47 -15.99
C GLU A 47 -30.82 -13.86 -16.23
N ASN A 48 -30.56 -15.16 -16.16
CA ASN A 48 -29.32 -15.75 -16.65
C ASN A 48 -29.65 -17.08 -17.34
N GLU A 49 -30.48 -16.99 -18.37
CA GLU A 49 -30.65 -18.07 -19.35
C GLU A 49 -29.59 -17.93 -20.46
N ARG A 50 -28.77 -18.96 -20.61
CA ARG A 50 -27.93 -19.17 -21.80
C ARG A 50 -28.77 -19.84 -22.89
N PRO A 51 -28.72 -19.39 -24.16
CA PRO A 51 -29.00 -20.27 -25.27
C PRO A 51 -27.71 -21.00 -25.66
N GLN A 52 -27.74 -22.32 -25.53
CA GLN A 52 -26.83 -23.22 -26.21
C GLN A 52 -27.07 -23.18 -27.73
N GLY A 53 -25.99 -23.23 -28.48
CA GLY A 53 -25.88 -23.97 -29.75
C GLY A 53 -26.41 -23.31 -31.03
N SER A 54 -25.50 -22.99 -31.94
CA SER A 54 -25.64 -23.46 -33.32
C SER A 54 -24.28 -23.59 -34.01
N LEU A 55 -23.88 -24.85 -34.23
CA LEU A 55 -22.94 -25.27 -35.26
C LEU A 55 -23.51 -24.89 -36.62
N PHE A 56 -22.80 -24.06 -37.40
CA PHE A 56 -22.97 -24.05 -38.85
C PHE A 56 -21.62 -24.04 -39.58
N THR A 57 -21.58 -25.01 -40.47
CA THR A 57 -20.58 -25.50 -41.42
C THR A 57 -19.97 -24.46 -42.38
N PRO A 58 -18.79 -24.75 -42.95
CA PRO A 58 -18.17 -23.97 -44.00
C PRO A 58 -18.79 -24.30 -45.37
N THR A 59 -19.05 -23.30 -46.20
CA THR A 59 -19.45 -23.51 -47.61
C THR A 59 -18.90 -22.41 -48.53
N PRO A 60 -18.80 -22.64 -49.85
CA PRO A 60 -17.51 -22.60 -50.53
C PRO A 60 -17.42 -21.49 -51.58
N SER A 61 -16.18 -21.30 -52.04
CA SER A 61 -15.79 -20.50 -53.20
C SER A 61 -16.56 -20.88 -54.48
N LYS A 62 -17.38 -19.96 -54.98
CA LYS A 62 -17.98 -20.05 -56.33
C LYS A 62 -17.17 -19.27 -57.35
N LYS A 63 -16.31 -20.00 -58.06
CA LYS A 63 -15.80 -19.68 -59.41
C LYS A 63 -16.99 -19.64 -60.37
N ARG A 64 -17.29 -18.50 -61.00
CA ARG A 64 -18.26 -18.44 -62.11
C ARG A 64 -17.52 -18.30 -63.44
N LYS A 65 -17.78 -19.28 -64.31
CA LYS A 65 -17.38 -19.42 -65.70
C LYS A 65 -18.01 -18.33 -66.57
N ALA A 66 -17.27 -17.98 -67.62
CA ALA A 66 -17.75 -17.30 -68.81
C ALA A 66 -18.92 -18.06 -69.44
N GLY A 67 -19.91 -17.30 -69.90
CA GLY A 67 -21.01 -17.77 -70.74
C GLY A 67 -21.26 -16.72 -71.81
N ASP A 68 -20.85 -17.03 -73.03
CA ASP A 68 -21.24 -16.35 -74.25
C ASP A 68 -22.76 -16.50 -74.45
N SER A 69 -23.43 -15.38 -74.65
CA SER A 69 -24.74 -15.35 -75.31
C SER A 69 -24.79 -14.12 -76.21
N SER A 70 -24.50 -14.34 -77.48
CA SER A 70 -24.66 -13.41 -78.58
C SER A 70 -26.15 -13.19 -78.87
N THR A 71 -26.62 -11.98 -78.64
CA THR A 71 -27.85 -11.44 -79.25
C THR A 71 -27.50 -10.12 -79.93
N PRO A 72 -27.77 -9.97 -81.25
CA PRO A 72 -27.49 -8.74 -81.96
C PRO A 72 -28.59 -7.71 -81.65
N ALA A 73 -28.27 -6.74 -80.80
CA ALA A 73 -29.16 -5.62 -80.50
C ALA A 73 -28.78 -4.40 -81.34
N VAL A 74 -29.81 -3.86 -81.99
CA VAL A 74 -29.91 -2.68 -82.85
C VAL A 74 -29.12 -1.47 -82.30
N PRO A 75 -28.43 -0.69 -83.16
CA PRO A 75 -27.65 0.47 -82.75
C PRO A 75 -28.57 1.63 -82.36
N LEU A 76 -28.87 1.74 -81.07
CA LEU A 76 -29.42 2.96 -80.48
C LEU A 76 -28.26 3.95 -80.28
N PHE A 77 -28.30 5.06 -81.03
CA PHE A 77 -27.46 6.23 -80.85
C PHE A 77 -27.58 6.76 -79.42
N LEU A 78 -26.71 6.29 -78.52
CA LEU A 78 -26.52 6.91 -77.22
C LEU A 78 -25.72 8.20 -77.40
N PRO A 79 -26.12 9.30 -76.73
CA PRO A 79 -25.34 10.54 -76.72
C PRO A 79 -23.91 10.26 -76.21
N PRO A 80 -22.91 11.01 -76.69
CA PRO A 80 -21.52 10.82 -76.29
C PRO A 80 -21.42 10.84 -74.76
N PRO A 81 -20.74 9.85 -74.14
CA PRO A 81 -20.60 9.81 -72.70
C PRO A 81 -19.98 11.12 -72.21
N PRO A 82 -20.51 11.73 -71.13
CA PRO A 82 -19.96 12.96 -70.58
C PRO A 82 -18.46 12.75 -70.34
N PRO A 83 -17.61 13.76 -70.63
CA PRO A 83 -16.17 13.62 -70.51
C PRO A 83 -15.84 13.10 -69.12
N LEU A 84 -15.21 11.92 -69.06
CA LEU A 84 -14.79 11.29 -67.81
C LEU A 84 -14.01 12.33 -67.01
N LYS A 85 -14.58 12.80 -65.90
CA LYS A 85 -13.92 13.75 -65.00
C LYS A 85 -12.57 13.12 -64.64
N LYS A 86 -11.46 13.73 -65.10
CA LYS A 86 -10.11 13.26 -64.80
C LYS A 86 -10.01 13.07 -63.28
N LYS A 87 -9.73 11.85 -62.82
CA LYS A 87 -9.50 11.58 -61.39
C LYS A 87 -8.38 12.50 -60.94
N ARG A 88 -8.67 13.40 -60.00
CA ARG A 88 -7.64 14.19 -59.34
C ARG A 88 -6.75 13.22 -58.57
N THR A 89 -5.47 13.15 -58.92
CA THR A 89 -4.47 12.37 -58.20
C THR A 89 -3.87 13.25 -57.11
N TYR A 90 -3.98 12.84 -55.85
CA TYR A 90 -3.43 13.58 -54.70
C TYR A 90 -2.14 12.90 -54.26
N ASN A 91 -1.00 13.54 -54.54
CA ASN A 91 0.32 12.95 -54.32
C ASN A 91 0.89 13.25 -52.93
N LYS A 92 0.46 14.34 -52.29
CA LYS A 92 0.93 14.76 -50.96
C LYS A 92 -0.22 14.72 -49.95
N ASP A 93 0.08 14.44 -48.68
CA ASP A 93 -0.95 14.29 -47.65
C ASP A 93 -1.71 15.58 -47.35
N TRP A 94 -1.06 16.74 -47.42
CA TRP A 94 -1.74 18.04 -47.28
C TRP A 94 -2.77 18.28 -48.40
N GLN A 95 -2.52 17.80 -49.63
CA GLN A 95 -3.50 17.92 -50.72
C GLN A 95 -4.75 17.06 -50.47
N LYS A 96 -4.56 15.92 -49.79
CA LYS A 96 -5.68 15.07 -49.36
C LYS A 96 -6.48 15.75 -48.26
N LEU A 97 -5.80 16.44 -47.32
CA LEU A 97 -6.46 17.22 -46.27
C LEU A 97 -7.25 18.39 -46.84
N ASP A 98 -6.68 19.17 -47.77
CA ASP A 98 -7.39 20.26 -48.44
C ASP A 98 -8.64 19.76 -49.16
N ALA A 99 -8.53 18.63 -49.88
CA ALA A 99 -9.69 18.02 -50.52
C ALA A 99 -10.76 17.56 -49.54
N ILE A 100 -10.38 17.14 -48.32
CA ILE A 100 -11.34 16.82 -47.26
C ILE A 100 -11.99 18.10 -46.75
N PHE A 101 -11.22 19.17 -46.53
CA PHE A 101 -11.76 20.45 -46.06
C PHE A 101 -12.71 21.10 -47.07
N ASP A 102 -12.38 21.06 -48.37
CA ASP A 102 -13.27 21.51 -49.44
C ASP A 102 -14.61 20.74 -49.39
N ARG A 103 -14.57 19.42 -49.19
CA ARG A 103 -15.78 18.60 -49.07
C ARG A 103 -16.58 18.88 -47.80
N LEU A 104 -15.91 19.17 -46.69
CA LEU A 104 -16.61 19.58 -45.47
C LEU A 104 -17.33 20.91 -45.67
N GLN A 105 -16.69 21.85 -46.36
CA GLN A 105 -17.29 23.13 -46.70
C GLN A 105 -18.52 22.96 -47.60
N GLU A 106 -18.45 22.09 -48.62
CA GLU A 106 -19.62 21.75 -49.46
C GLU A 106 -20.78 21.14 -48.66
N LEU A 107 -20.49 20.43 -47.58
CA LEU A 107 -21.48 19.81 -46.69
C LEU A 107 -21.96 20.74 -45.56
N ASN A 108 -21.47 21.98 -45.50
CA ASN A 108 -21.68 22.91 -44.38
C ASN A 108 -21.27 22.32 -43.02
N TRP A 109 -20.20 21.51 -43.00
CA TRP A 109 -19.64 20.95 -41.78
C TRP A 109 -18.31 21.62 -41.44
N SER A 110 -18.10 21.95 -40.17
CA SER A 110 -16.76 22.27 -39.67
C SER A 110 -15.96 20.99 -39.43
N PHE A 111 -14.64 21.11 -39.26
CA PHE A 111 -13.82 19.99 -38.82
C PHE A 111 -14.25 19.45 -37.45
N SER A 112 -14.72 20.32 -36.55
CA SER A 112 -15.26 19.92 -35.25
C SER A 112 -16.54 19.10 -35.40
N ASP A 113 -17.43 19.48 -36.33
CA ASP A 113 -18.65 18.74 -36.62
C ASP A 113 -18.35 17.35 -37.17
N LEU A 114 -17.39 17.24 -38.10
CA LEU A 114 -16.94 15.95 -38.62
C LEU A 114 -16.49 15.03 -37.47
N LEU A 115 -15.64 15.50 -36.57
CA LEU A 115 -15.19 14.73 -35.41
C LEU A 115 -16.35 14.39 -34.48
N GLY A 116 -17.22 15.36 -34.20
CA GLY A 116 -18.42 15.19 -33.38
C GLY A 116 -19.32 14.06 -33.89
N TYR A 117 -19.71 14.12 -35.16
CA TYR A 117 -20.54 13.10 -35.79
C TYR A 117 -19.82 11.76 -35.97
N ALA A 118 -18.50 11.78 -36.21
CA ALA A 118 -17.72 10.55 -36.34
C ALA A 118 -17.68 9.72 -35.05
N PHE A 119 -17.59 10.36 -33.88
CA PHE A 119 -17.42 9.69 -32.59
C PHE A 119 -18.68 9.63 -31.71
N THR A 120 -19.73 10.40 -32.01
CA THR A 120 -21.00 10.35 -31.26
C THR A 120 -21.82 9.11 -31.62
N THR A 121 -22.58 8.55 -30.67
CA THR A 121 -23.38 7.32 -30.81
C THR A 121 -24.89 7.57 -30.85
N LYS A 122 -25.33 8.82 -31.02
CA LYS A 122 -26.76 9.19 -30.96
C LYS A 122 -27.60 8.55 -32.08
N GLU A 123 -27.00 8.20 -33.21
CA GLU A 123 -27.67 7.61 -34.36
C GLU A 123 -27.05 6.26 -34.74
N ALA A 124 -27.84 5.41 -35.42
CA ALA A 124 -27.39 4.11 -35.90
C ALA A 124 -26.24 4.28 -36.91
N ARG A 125 -25.03 3.82 -36.56
CA ARG A 125 -23.86 3.88 -37.45
C ARG A 125 -24.00 2.86 -38.57
N SER A 126 -23.62 3.26 -39.78
CA SER A 126 -23.42 2.30 -40.87
C SER A 126 -22.32 1.28 -40.51
N THR A 127 -22.43 0.04 -41.02
CA THR A 127 -21.43 -1.01 -40.77
C THR A 127 -20.02 -0.57 -41.16
N ARG A 128 -19.90 0.20 -42.26
CA ARG A 128 -18.62 0.77 -42.71
C ARG A 128 -18.08 1.78 -41.70
N HIS A 129 -18.90 2.72 -41.24
CA HIS A 129 -18.51 3.72 -40.25
C HIS A 129 -18.07 3.06 -38.94
N ALA A 130 -18.85 2.11 -38.43
CA ALA A 130 -18.50 1.35 -37.24
C ALA A 130 -17.15 0.60 -37.39
N THR A 131 -16.91 -0.03 -38.54
CA THR A 131 -15.66 -0.75 -38.82
C THR A 131 -14.45 0.19 -38.79
N VAL A 132 -14.54 1.34 -39.45
CA VAL A 132 -13.44 2.32 -39.51
C VAL A 132 -13.15 2.90 -38.13
N ILE A 133 -14.17 3.36 -37.41
CA ILE A 133 -13.99 3.96 -36.08
C ILE A 133 -13.49 2.92 -35.08
N SER A 134 -14.00 1.68 -35.15
CA SER A 134 -13.51 0.60 -34.30
C SER A 134 -12.04 0.28 -34.56
N LYS A 135 -11.60 0.26 -35.82
CA LYS A 135 -10.19 0.03 -36.17
C LYS A 135 -9.29 1.13 -35.60
N PHE A 136 -9.70 2.38 -35.73
CA PHE A 136 -9.00 3.53 -35.17
C PHE A 136 -8.94 3.49 -33.64
N LEU A 137 -10.07 3.31 -32.95
CA LEU A 137 -10.13 3.29 -31.48
C LEU A 137 -9.40 2.08 -30.86
N GLN A 138 -9.25 0.99 -31.61
CA GLN A 138 -8.43 -0.17 -31.21
C GLN A 138 -6.93 0.03 -31.47
N GLY A 139 -6.51 1.14 -32.08
CA GLY A 139 -5.12 1.40 -32.43
C GLY A 139 -4.56 0.47 -33.53
N LYS A 140 -5.43 -0.07 -34.39
CA LYS A 140 -5.04 -0.95 -35.51
C LYS A 140 -4.73 -0.20 -36.81
N ASP A 141 -4.82 1.13 -36.78
CA ASP A 141 -4.43 2.00 -37.90
C ASP A 141 -3.01 2.56 -37.68
N ASN A 142 -2.42 3.07 -38.76
CA ASN A 142 -1.08 3.66 -38.74
C ASN A 142 -0.99 4.90 -37.83
N CYS A 143 -2.12 5.54 -37.56
CA CYS A 143 -2.26 6.63 -36.60
C CYS A 143 -3.30 6.23 -35.56
N TYR A 144 -2.93 6.21 -34.29
CA TYR A 144 -3.79 5.79 -33.18
C TYR A 144 -4.13 6.95 -32.22
N PRO A 145 -5.19 6.83 -31.41
CA PRO A 145 -5.70 7.95 -30.60
C PRO A 145 -4.66 8.63 -29.72
N ALA A 146 -3.74 7.87 -29.11
CA ALA A 146 -2.71 8.45 -28.25
C ALA A 146 -1.72 9.36 -29.01
N GLN A 147 -1.35 9.01 -30.25
CA GLN A 147 -0.52 9.88 -31.10
C GLN A 147 -1.25 11.18 -31.45
N LEU A 148 -2.57 11.13 -31.70
CA LEU A 148 -3.34 12.34 -31.96
C LEU A 148 -3.45 13.22 -30.72
N ILE A 149 -3.65 12.64 -29.54
CA ILE A 149 -3.67 13.38 -28.27
C ILE A 149 -2.31 14.03 -28.02
N GLU A 150 -1.21 13.31 -28.22
CA GLU A 150 0.15 13.87 -28.12
C GLU A 150 0.38 14.99 -29.14
N ALA A 151 -0.07 14.80 -30.38
CA ALA A 151 0.00 15.83 -31.42
C ALA A 151 -0.79 17.07 -31.01
N TRP A 152 -2.03 16.94 -30.51
CA TRP A 152 -2.83 18.06 -30.02
C TRP A 152 -2.19 18.78 -28.84
N ASP A 153 -1.59 18.03 -27.91
CA ASP A 153 -0.90 18.60 -26.75
C ASP A 153 0.35 19.39 -27.15
N LYS A 154 1.09 18.92 -28.17
CA LYS A 154 2.33 19.57 -28.65
C LYS A 154 2.11 20.57 -29.80
N HIS A 155 0.93 20.61 -30.43
CA HIS A 155 0.69 21.41 -31.64
C HIS A 155 0.83 22.91 -31.38
N ARG A 156 1.59 23.63 -32.22
CA ARG A 156 1.84 25.07 -32.06
C ARG A 156 0.55 25.89 -32.09
N ASP A 157 -0.37 25.56 -32.98
CA ASP A 157 -1.66 26.28 -33.11
C ASP A 157 -2.62 26.03 -31.93
N GLY A 158 -2.33 25.05 -31.07
CA GLY A 158 -3.05 24.82 -29.82
C GLY A 158 -2.43 25.54 -28.61
N ALA A 159 -1.32 26.27 -28.79
CA ALA A 159 -0.65 26.98 -27.73
C ALA A 159 -1.46 28.22 -27.31
N VAL A 160 -1.72 28.34 -26.01
CA VAL A 160 -2.33 29.53 -25.39
C VAL A 160 -1.22 30.26 -24.62
N GLU A 161 -1.19 31.59 -24.69
CA GLU A 161 -0.19 32.39 -23.96
C GLU A 161 -0.27 32.20 -22.44
N ARG A 162 -1.47 31.89 -21.93
CA ARG A 162 -1.71 31.64 -20.51
C ARG A 162 -2.10 30.19 -20.27
N PHE A 163 -1.45 29.57 -19.29
CA PHE A 163 -1.71 28.20 -18.84
C PHE A 163 -2.88 28.12 -17.84
N ASP A 164 -3.81 29.07 -17.92
CA ASP A 164 -4.97 29.13 -17.04
C ASP A 164 -5.77 27.83 -17.19
N ASN A 165 -6.06 27.19 -16.06
CA ASN A 165 -6.76 25.91 -15.96
C ASN A 165 -6.01 24.68 -16.51
N MET A 166 -4.70 24.70 -16.76
CA MET A 166 -3.97 23.45 -16.96
C MET A 166 -4.02 22.58 -15.69
N TYR A 167 -4.26 21.27 -15.87
CA TYR A 167 -4.42 20.30 -14.77
C TYR A 167 -5.50 20.70 -13.74
N SER A 168 -6.52 21.46 -14.15
CA SER A 168 -7.58 21.92 -13.25
C SER A 168 -8.37 20.73 -12.70
N LEU A 169 -8.47 20.68 -11.37
CA LEU A 169 -9.34 19.73 -10.67
C LEU A 169 -10.71 20.35 -10.36
N SER A 170 -10.85 21.67 -10.36
CA SER A 170 -12.08 22.37 -9.96
C SER A 170 -13.01 22.64 -11.15
N VAL A 171 -12.47 23.06 -12.29
CA VAL A 171 -13.25 23.40 -13.49
C VAL A 171 -13.47 22.14 -14.32
N PRO A 172 -14.71 21.73 -14.63
CA PRO A 172 -14.95 20.57 -15.48
C PRO A 172 -14.23 20.69 -16.83
N TYR A 173 -13.50 19.65 -17.24
CA TYR A 173 -12.63 19.72 -18.42
C TYR A 173 -13.37 20.04 -19.73
N HIS A 174 -14.67 19.78 -19.81
CA HIS A 174 -15.50 20.07 -20.99
C HIS A 174 -15.94 21.54 -21.08
N GLU A 175 -15.79 22.32 -20.01
CA GLU A 175 -16.02 23.77 -20.02
C GLU A 175 -14.78 24.55 -20.48
N ILE A 176 -13.61 23.88 -20.51
CA ILE A 176 -12.34 24.46 -20.89
C ILE A 176 -12.21 24.41 -22.42
N LYS A 177 -12.27 25.58 -23.08
CA LYS A 177 -12.25 25.66 -24.54
C LYS A 177 -10.89 25.30 -25.17
N PRO A 178 -9.74 25.80 -24.67
CA PRO A 178 -8.47 25.50 -25.31
C PRO A 178 -8.04 24.05 -25.09
N VAL A 179 -7.62 23.38 -26.17
CA VAL A 179 -7.40 21.93 -26.19
C VAL A 179 -6.36 21.45 -25.16
N ARG A 180 -5.24 22.16 -24.99
CA ARG A 180 -4.18 21.78 -24.05
C ARG A 180 -4.64 21.84 -22.57
N PRO A 181 -5.15 22.97 -22.06
CA PRO A 181 -5.81 23.02 -20.74
C PRO A 181 -6.93 21.99 -20.56
N ALA A 182 -7.74 21.74 -21.59
CA ALA A 182 -8.83 20.76 -21.53
C ALA A 182 -8.31 19.33 -21.38
N LEU A 183 -7.33 18.92 -22.19
CA LEU A 183 -6.72 17.59 -22.17
C LEU A 183 -5.99 17.32 -20.84
N THR A 184 -5.18 18.27 -20.37
CA THR A 184 -4.46 18.11 -19.10
C THR A 184 -5.40 18.07 -17.89
N SER A 185 -6.46 18.89 -17.89
CA SER A 185 -7.51 18.84 -16.87
C SER A 185 -8.31 17.54 -16.94
N TYR A 186 -8.61 17.04 -18.14
CA TYR A 186 -9.26 15.74 -18.32
C TYR A 186 -8.41 14.63 -17.68
N ALA A 187 -7.11 14.59 -17.96
CA ALA A 187 -6.20 13.62 -17.37
C ALA A 187 -6.15 13.74 -15.84
N ALA A 188 -5.96 14.95 -15.31
CA ALA A 188 -5.92 15.19 -13.87
C ALA A 188 -7.21 14.76 -13.15
N GLN A 189 -8.37 15.06 -13.74
CA GLN A 189 -9.67 14.67 -13.18
C GLN A 189 -9.91 13.16 -13.26
N LYS A 190 -9.47 12.48 -14.33
CA LYS A 190 -9.51 11.02 -14.41
C LYS A 190 -8.61 10.36 -13.38
N CYS A 191 -7.41 10.89 -13.16
CA CYS A 191 -6.52 10.43 -12.09
C CYS A 191 -7.19 10.60 -10.72
N ARG A 192 -7.76 11.78 -10.42
CA ARG A 192 -8.50 12.02 -9.18
C ARG A 192 -9.63 11.00 -8.97
N ASP A 193 -10.43 10.74 -9.99
CA ASP A 193 -11.55 9.79 -9.90
C ASP A 193 -11.04 8.37 -9.64
N ARG A 194 -9.91 7.98 -10.25
CA ARG A 194 -9.26 6.70 -9.99
C ARG A 194 -8.72 6.61 -8.56
N LEU A 195 -8.00 7.63 -8.08
CA LEU A 195 -7.48 7.71 -6.71
C LEU A 195 -8.62 7.61 -5.67
N LYS A 196 -9.78 8.22 -5.94
CA LYS A 196 -10.97 8.11 -5.10
C LYS A 196 -11.53 6.68 -5.06
N LYS A 197 -11.49 5.95 -6.18
CA LYS A 197 -11.91 4.54 -6.24
C LYS A 197 -10.93 3.62 -5.51
N GLU A 198 -9.63 3.79 -5.75
CA GLU A 198 -8.56 3.04 -5.07
C GLU A 198 -8.66 3.22 -3.55
N SER A 199 -8.65 4.47 -3.07
CA SER A 199 -8.79 4.75 -1.63
C SER A 199 -10.08 4.21 -1.01
N ASN A 200 -11.21 4.21 -1.73
CA ASN A 200 -12.46 3.60 -1.25
C ASN A 200 -12.39 2.08 -1.14
N SER A 201 -11.66 1.42 -2.04
CA SER A 201 -11.48 -0.03 -2.01
C SER A 201 -10.54 -0.44 -0.90
N THR A 202 -9.43 0.29 -0.74
CA THR A 202 -8.36 -0.01 0.22
C THR A 202 -8.75 0.22 1.68
N VAL A 203 -9.70 1.11 1.97
CA VAL A 203 -10.20 1.31 3.34
C VAL A 203 -11.33 0.35 3.74
N LYS A 204 -11.58 -0.72 2.98
CA LYS A 204 -12.53 -1.75 3.39
C LYS A 204 -11.88 -2.75 4.36
N PRO A 205 -12.66 -3.43 5.23
CA PRO A 205 -12.11 -4.36 6.22
C PRO A 205 -11.32 -5.53 5.63
N ASP A 206 -11.67 -5.98 4.43
CA ASP A 206 -11.04 -7.09 3.71
C ASP A 206 -9.67 -6.74 3.11
N ALA A 207 -9.31 -5.45 3.05
CA ALA A 207 -8.04 -5.01 2.48
C ALA A 207 -6.84 -5.14 3.43
N GLY A 208 -7.00 -5.72 4.63
CA GLY A 208 -5.87 -5.98 5.54
C GLY A 208 -5.30 -4.77 6.32
N LEU A 209 -5.74 -3.54 6.02
CA LEU A 209 -5.27 -2.34 6.76
C LEU A 209 -6.04 -2.05 8.06
N HIS A 210 -7.10 -2.83 8.30
CA HIS A 210 -8.02 -2.58 9.40
C HIS A 210 -7.52 -3.18 10.70
N MET A 211 -7.67 -2.44 11.79
CA MET A 211 -7.37 -2.94 13.11
C MET A 211 -8.43 -2.48 14.11
N SER A 212 -9.19 -3.41 14.68
CA SER A 212 -10.26 -3.06 15.60
C SER A 212 -10.03 -3.60 17.01
N ALA A 213 -10.29 -2.72 17.97
CA ALA A 213 -10.35 -3.04 19.40
C ALA A 213 -11.65 -3.80 19.78
N ARG A 214 -12.58 -3.98 18.84
CA ARG A 214 -13.89 -4.58 19.12
C ARG A 214 -13.77 -6.11 19.20
N LYS A 215 -14.29 -6.71 20.28
CA LYS A 215 -14.22 -8.17 20.53
C LYS A 215 -14.78 -9.07 19.40
N LYS A 216 -15.67 -8.55 18.54
CA LYS A 216 -16.34 -9.31 17.47
C LYS A 216 -15.92 -8.90 16.04
N SER A 217 -14.86 -8.12 15.88
CA SER A 217 -14.37 -7.79 14.53
C SER A 217 -13.63 -8.98 13.92
N GLN A 218 -13.77 -9.17 12.60
CA GLN A 218 -12.93 -10.10 11.85
C GLN A 218 -11.44 -9.71 11.94
N ASN A 219 -11.16 -8.40 12.01
CA ASN A 219 -9.81 -7.86 12.13
C ASN A 219 -9.52 -7.52 13.59
N ARG A 220 -9.46 -8.55 14.43
CA ARG A 220 -9.16 -8.41 15.85
C ARG A 220 -7.70 -7.99 16.01
N LEU A 221 -7.47 -7.07 16.95
CA LEU A 221 -6.13 -6.66 17.34
C LEU A 221 -5.39 -7.80 18.06
N GLU A 222 -4.28 -8.25 17.46
CA GLU A 222 -3.41 -9.33 17.93
C GLU A 222 -1.94 -8.95 17.69
N TRP A 223 -1.03 -9.50 18.51
CA TRP A 223 0.40 -9.22 18.38
C TRP A 223 0.98 -9.67 17.05
N ALA A 224 0.47 -10.77 16.48
CA ALA A 224 0.92 -11.27 15.17
C ALA A 224 0.74 -10.25 14.04
N ALA A 225 -0.26 -9.37 14.14
CA ALA A 225 -0.50 -8.33 13.14
C ALA A 225 0.38 -7.08 13.32
N ILE A 226 1.07 -6.95 14.46
CA ILE A 226 1.93 -5.81 14.80
C ILE A 226 3.33 -6.33 15.11
N GLY A 227 4.19 -6.36 14.11
CA GLY A 227 5.54 -6.88 14.20
C GLY A 227 6.47 -6.30 13.14
N VAL A 228 7.57 -7.02 12.91
CA VAL A 228 8.65 -6.59 12.00
C VAL A 228 8.16 -6.55 10.54
N SER A 229 7.22 -7.41 10.16
CA SER A 229 6.65 -7.47 8.79
C SER A 229 5.55 -6.44 8.53
N THR A 230 5.02 -5.76 9.55
CA THR A 230 3.81 -4.91 9.39
C THR A 230 3.98 -3.84 8.33
N VAL A 231 5.15 -3.22 8.22
CA VAL A 231 5.39 -2.15 7.23
C VAL A 231 5.42 -2.72 5.81
N GLU A 232 6.04 -3.88 5.62
CA GLU A 232 6.15 -4.58 4.34
C GLU A 232 4.78 -5.07 3.86
N GLU A 233 3.98 -5.67 4.76
CA GLU A 233 2.62 -6.12 4.46
C GLU A 233 1.70 -4.97 4.07
N VAL A 234 1.78 -3.84 4.80
CA VAL A 234 1.03 -2.62 4.47
C VAL A 234 1.48 -2.05 3.13
N GLU A 235 2.79 -2.00 2.86
CA GLU A 235 3.33 -1.55 1.59
C GLU A 235 2.83 -2.41 0.42
N SER A 236 2.90 -3.74 0.54
CA SER A 236 2.42 -4.69 -0.45
C SER A 236 0.93 -4.47 -0.76
N THR A 237 0.12 -4.37 0.30
CA THR A 237 -1.31 -4.06 0.22
C THR A 237 -1.58 -2.74 -0.52
N LEU A 238 -0.80 -1.68 -0.23
CA LEU A 238 -0.97 -0.38 -0.87
C LEU A 238 -0.55 -0.38 -2.34
N ARG A 239 0.53 -1.10 -2.69
CA ARG A 239 0.96 -1.26 -4.09
C ARG A 239 -0.08 -1.99 -4.92
N GLU A 240 -0.68 -3.04 -4.38
CA GLU A 240 -1.72 -3.82 -5.07
C GLU A 240 -3.03 -3.04 -5.20
N SER A 241 -3.49 -2.44 -4.10
CA SER A 241 -4.83 -1.82 -4.04
C SER A 241 -4.87 -0.36 -4.52
N MET A 242 -3.74 0.36 -4.48
CA MET A 242 -3.62 1.77 -4.88
C MET A 242 -2.42 2.04 -5.80
N PRO A 243 -2.25 1.31 -6.91
CA PRO A 243 -1.06 1.41 -7.74
C PRO A 243 -0.83 2.82 -8.31
N LEU A 244 -1.89 3.55 -8.68
CA LEU A 244 -1.77 4.92 -9.18
C LEU A 244 -1.34 5.88 -8.07
N ALA A 245 -1.96 5.78 -6.89
CA ALA A 245 -1.61 6.66 -5.76
C ALA A 245 -0.19 6.43 -5.28
N PHE A 246 0.20 5.16 -5.15
CA PHE A 246 1.54 4.76 -4.74
C PHE A 246 2.58 5.25 -5.74
N GLY A 247 2.37 5.00 -7.04
CA GLY A 247 3.28 5.47 -8.09
C GLY A 247 3.46 6.98 -8.09
N LEU A 248 2.36 7.76 -8.00
CA LEU A 248 2.45 9.23 -7.98
C LEU A 248 3.20 9.77 -6.74
N LEU A 249 2.98 9.20 -5.56
CA LEU A 249 3.67 9.61 -4.34
C LEU A 249 5.13 9.15 -4.30
N TYR A 250 5.42 7.97 -4.83
CA TYR A 250 6.77 7.45 -4.97
C TYR A 250 7.60 8.33 -5.92
N GLU A 251 7.05 8.75 -7.06
CA GLU A 251 7.74 9.69 -7.96
C GLU A 251 8.07 11.04 -7.28
N ILE A 252 7.26 11.49 -6.32
CA ILE A 252 7.53 12.72 -5.54
C ILE A 252 8.75 12.56 -4.63
N THR A 253 9.11 11.33 -4.22
CA THR A 253 10.31 11.11 -3.40
C THR A 253 11.61 11.27 -4.19
N GLY A 254 11.52 11.38 -5.53
CA GLY A 254 12.66 11.58 -6.42
C GLY A 254 13.49 10.31 -6.68
N GLU A 255 13.04 9.16 -6.18
CA GLU A 255 13.65 7.87 -6.48
C GLU A 255 13.20 7.41 -7.87
N LYS A 256 14.16 7.25 -8.79
CA LYS A 256 13.87 6.85 -10.16
C LYS A 256 13.87 5.33 -10.27
N GLY A 257 12.68 4.74 -10.38
CA GLY A 257 12.50 3.31 -10.58
C GLY A 257 12.76 2.47 -9.33
N VAL A 258 12.63 1.15 -9.50
CA VAL A 258 13.03 0.16 -8.50
C VAL A 258 14.53 -0.06 -8.69
N ASP A 259 15.34 0.33 -7.70
CA ASP A 259 16.76 -0.01 -7.76
C ASP A 259 16.92 -1.53 -7.86
N PRO A 260 17.68 -2.03 -8.84
CA PRO A 260 17.89 -3.46 -9.00
C PRO A 260 18.71 -4.06 -7.85
N ASP A 261 19.38 -3.22 -7.05
CA ASP A 261 20.18 -3.65 -5.91
C ASP A 261 19.46 -3.40 -4.56
N PRO A 262 18.89 -4.44 -3.93
CA PRO A 262 18.28 -4.32 -2.62
C PRO A 262 19.27 -3.91 -1.51
N ALA A 263 20.57 -4.16 -1.67
CA ALA A 263 21.58 -3.73 -0.70
C ALA A 263 21.81 -2.21 -0.74
N ALA A 264 21.72 -1.59 -1.92
CA ALA A 264 21.76 -0.14 -2.06
C ALA A 264 20.54 0.53 -1.43
N ALA A 265 19.35 -0.09 -1.53
CA ALA A 265 18.12 0.40 -0.92
C ALA A 265 18.23 0.44 0.62
N LEU A 266 18.83 -0.58 1.24
CA LEU A 266 19.05 -0.63 2.70
C LEU A 266 19.98 0.45 3.24
N LYS A 267 20.91 0.97 2.41
CA LYS A 267 21.83 2.04 2.81
C LYS A 267 21.20 3.43 2.78
N ARG A 268 19.99 3.57 2.22
CA ARG A 268 19.33 4.87 2.15
C ARG A 268 18.75 5.26 3.50
N ARG A 269 19.10 6.47 3.94
CA ARG A 269 18.59 7.04 5.20
C ARG A 269 17.06 7.13 5.24
N ARG A 270 16.40 7.30 4.08
CA ARG A 270 14.94 7.47 3.94
C ARG A 270 14.48 6.81 2.64
N PRO A 271 14.23 5.49 2.64
CA PRO A 271 13.73 4.80 1.46
C PRO A 271 12.39 5.40 1.02
N GLY A 272 12.25 5.75 -0.26
CA GLY A 272 11.07 6.43 -0.79
C GLY A 272 9.81 5.58 -0.70
N ASN A 273 9.94 4.26 -0.78
CA ASN A 273 8.84 3.32 -0.56
C ASN A 273 8.28 3.43 0.87
N LEU A 274 9.14 3.44 1.90
CA LEU A 274 8.70 3.59 3.29
C LEU A 274 8.02 4.95 3.54
N VAL A 275 8.58 6.03 3.00
CA VAL A 275 7.97 7.37 3.09
C VAL A 275 6.58 7.38 2.45
N THR A 276 6.45 6.78 1.26
CA THR A 276 5.19 6.67 0.52
C THR A 276 4.16 5.85 1.28
N THR A 277 4.56 4.69 1.81
CA THR A 277 3.73 3.79 2.62
C THR A 277 3.17 4.51 3.85
N HIS A 278 4.00 5.23 4.61
CA HIS A 278 3.55 5.99 5.78
C HIS A 278 2.63 7.16 5.41
N ALA A 279 2.94 7.90 4.33
CA ALA A 279 2.12 9.01 3.87
C ALA A 279 0.72 8.54 3.44
N LEU A 280 0.66 7.49 2.61
CA LEU A 280 -0.60 6.90 2.18
C LEU A 280 -1.39 6.33 3.36
N SER A 281 -0.75 5.59 4.26
CA SER A 281 -1.44 5.02 5.40
C SER A 281 -2.04 6.09 6.32
N SER A 282 -1.37 7.24 6.48
CA SER A 282 -1.90 8.38 7.26
C SER A 282 -3.14 9.00 6.59
N LEU A 283 -3.11 9.16 5.25
CA LEU A 283 -4.24 9.66 4.48
C LEU A 283 -5.45 8.70 4.53
N LEU A 284 -5.20 7.39 4.46
CA LEU A 284 -6.25 6.36 4.56
C LEU A 284 -6.84 6.28 5.96
N TYR A 285 -6.02 6.43 7.00
CA TYR A 285 -6.50 6.51 8.38
C TYR A 285 -7.39 7.74 8.60
N LYS A 286 -7.03 8.89 8.01
CA LYS A 286 -7.90 10.07 8.03
C LYS A 286 -9.24 9.80 7.35
N ARG A 287 -9.26 9.00 6.28
CA ARG A 287 -10.48 8.60 5.56
C ARG A 287 -11.33 7.62 6.37
N ASN A 288 -10.71 6.66 7.04
CA ASN A 288 -11.37 5.66 7.87
C ASN A 288 -10.53 5.36 9.12
N SER A 289 -11.04 5.69 10.30
CA SER A 289 -10.32 5.51 11.57
C SER A 289 -10.04 4.04 11.93
N GLU A 290 -10.67 3.08 11.28
CA GLU A 290 -10.35 1.66 11.47
C GLU A 290 -9.20 1.20 10.56
N ALA A 291 -8.91 1.89 9.45
CA ALA A 291 -7.75 1.65 8.57
C ALA A 291 -6.46 2.20 9.20
N ARG A 292 -6.12 1.67 10.38
CA ARG A 292 -5.13 2.24 11.30
C ARG A 292 -3.99 1.29 11.65
N LEU A 293 -3.80 0.19 10.93
CA LEU A 293 -2.74 -0.79 11.26
C LEU A 293 -1.37 -0.12 11.46
N LEU A 294 -0.86 0.58 10.44
CA LEU A 294 0.44 1.25 10.52
C LEU A 294 0.45 2.48 11.47
N PRO A 295 -0.57 3.36 11.47
CA PRO A 295 -0.68 4.43 12.47
C PRO A 295 -0.69 3.92 13.92
N LEU A 296 -1.36 2.80 14.19
CA LEU A 296 -1.40 2.17 15.50
C LEU A 296 -0.04 1.62 15.88
N SER A 297 0.66 0.93 14.97
CA SER A 297 2.04 0.48 15.17
C SER A 297 2.96 1.65 15.56
N LEU A 298 2.88 2.77 14.84
CA LEU A 298 3.63 3.98 15.18
C LEU A 298 3.22 4.59 16.54
N GLY A 299 1.93 4.55 16.87
CA GLY A 299 1.42 5.00 18.16
C GLY A 299 1.93 4.15 19.33
N LEU A 300 1.99 2.82 19.15
CA LEU A 300 2.56 1.88 20.13
C LEU A 300 4.05 2.12 20.32
N LEU A 301 4.79 2.34 19.23
CA LEU A 301 6.20 2.69 19.27
C LEU A 301 6.44 4.00 20.04
N ALA A 302 5.65 5.04 19.75
CA ALA A 302 5.74 6.31 20.45
C ALA A 302 5.42 6.17 21.95
N PHE A 303 4.43 5.35 22.29
CA PHE A 303 4.11 5.03 23.69
C PHE A 303 5.27 4.32 24.39
N ALA A 304 5.88 3.33 23.75
CA ALA A 304 7.03 2.59 24.29
C ALA A 304 8.22 3.52 24.58
N TYR A 305 8.47 4.51 23.72
CA TYR A 305 9.48 5.54 23.94
C TYR A 305 9.08 6.63 24.96
N SER A 306 7.96 6.46 25.68
CA SER A 306 7.46 7.45 26.65
C SER A 306 7.32 8.86 26.04
N THR A 307 6.89 8.92 24.78
CA THR A 307 6.73 10.17 24.05
C THR A 307 5.74 11.08 24.80
N PRO A 308 6.00 12.39 24.93
CA PRO A 308 5.09 13.30 25.62
C PRO A 308 3.67 13.25 25.06
N VAL A 309 2.67 13.23 25.95
CA VAL A 309 1.25 13.11 25.58
C VAL A 309 0.81 14.23 24.64
N ASP A 310 1.31 15.45 24.83
CA ASP A 310 1.01 16.59 23.95
C ASP A 310 1.52 16.38 22.53
N PHE A 311 2.69 15.74 22.37
CA PHE A 311 3.23 15.40 21.06
C PHE A 311 2.39 14.30 20.39
N MET A 312 2.01 13.27 21.14
CA MET A 312 1.11 12.23 20.64
C MET A 312 -0.27 12.82 20.25
N ALA A 313 -0.78 13.77 21.04
CA ALA A 313 -2.02 14.47 20.73
C ALA A 313 -1.90 15.30 19.43
N TYR A 314 -0.77 15.98 19.23
CA TYR A 314 -0.47 16.67 17.98
C TYR A 314 -0.42 15.69 16.79
N CYS A 315 0.38 14.61 16.88
CA CYS A 315 0.50 13.60 15.84
C CYS A 315 -0.85 12.94 15.51
N SER A 316 -1.71 12.75 16.52
CA SER A 316 -3.05 12.23 16.32
C SER A 316 -3.95 13.15 15.50
N ARG A 317 -3.88 14.47 15.75
CA ARG A 317 -4.67 15.47 15.00
C ARG A 317 -4.32 15.50 13.51
N ILE A 318 -3.05 15.30 13.18
CA ILE A 318 -2.58 15.26 11.79
C ILE A 318 -2.66 13.86 11.16
N GLY A 319 -3.25 12.88 11.86
CA GLY A 319 -3.51 11.54 11.33
C GLY A 319 -2.28 10.64 11.22
N ILE A 320 -1.19 10.95 11.92
CA ILE A 320 0.03 10.12 11.93
C ILE A 320 -0.17 8.88 12.82
N MET A 321 -0.90 9.02 13.93
CA MET A 321 -1.16 7.93 14.88
C MET A 321 -2.56 8.07 15.53
N PRO A 322 -3.08 7.02 16.18
CA PRO A 322 -4.30 7.14 16.99
C PRO A 322 -4.12 8.04 18.22
N ALA A 323 -5.23 8.42 18.84
CA ALA A 323 -5.20 9.13 20.10
C ALA A 323 -4.59 8.28 21.22
N TYR A 324 -3.99 8.93 22.22
CA TYR A 324 -3.36 8.24 23.36
C TYR A 324 -4.29 7.23 24.04
N THR A 325 -5.56 7.58 24.26
CA THR A 325 -6.57 6.69 24.86
C THR A 325 -6.83 5.45 24.01
N THR A 326 -6.85 5.60 22.68
CA THR A 326 -6.97 4.49 21.73
C THR A 326 -5.75 3.58 21.80
N ILE A 327 -4.54 4.15 21.92
CA ILE A 327 -3.28 3.39 22.05
C ILE A 327 -3.27 2.61 23.37
N SER A 328 -3.63 3.25 24.49
CA SER A 328 -3.75 2.59 25.80
C SER A 328 -4.76 1.45 25.76
N THR A 329 -5.93 1.67 25.16
CA THR A 329 -6.95 0.62 25.01
C THR A 329 -6.46 -0.53 24.14
N ALA A 330 -5.70 -0.24 23.08
CA ALA A 330 -5.09 -1.24 22.22
C ALA A 330 -4.07 -2.09 23.00
N LEU A 331 -3.23 -1.48 23.84
CA LEU A 331 -2.30 -2.18 24.73
C LEU A 331 -3.02 -3.09 25.72
N ASP A 332 -4.10 -2.63 26.35
CA ASP A 332 -4.90 -3.45 27.27
C ASP A 332 -5.48 -4.69 26.57
N LEU A 333 -5.94 -4.53 25.33
CA LEU A 333 -6.49 -5.64 24.54
C LEU A 333 -5.41 -6.61 24.08
N LEU A 334 -4.25 -6.11 23.67
CA LEU A 334 -3.09 -6.93 23.33
C LEU A 334 -2.60 -7.71 24.56
N ALA A 335 -2.57 -7.08 25.74
CA ALA A 335 -2.24 -7.73 26.99
C ALA A 335 -3.27 -8.83 27.36
N GLN A 336 -4.56 -8.55 27.20
CA GLN A 336 -5.61 -9.55 27.40
C GLN A 336 -5.51 -10.72 26.42
N HIS A 337 -5.22 -10.43 25.14
CA HIS A 337 -4.99 -11.47 24.12
C HIS A 337 -3.81 -12.35 24.54
N GLN A 338 -2.66 -11.76 24.88
CA GLN A 338 -1.48 -12.50 25.33
C GLN A 338 -1.74 -13.32 26.60
N ALA A 339 -2.47 -12.76 27.57
CA ALA A 339 -2.85 -13.47 28.79
C ALA A 339 -3.74 -14.70 28.49
N ASN A 340 -4.60 -14.62 27.47
CA ASN A 340 -5.40 -15.77 27.05
C ASN A 340 -4.53 -16.84 26.36
N VAL A 341 -3.63 -16.43 25.47
CA VAL A 341 -2.67 -17.35 24.83
C VAL A 341 -1.83 -18.08 25.88
N ILE A 342 -1.28 -17.34 26.86
CA ILE A 342 -0.51 -17.94 27.97
C ILE A 342 -1.39 -18.89 28.79
N ARG A 343 -2.64 -18.52 29.08
CA ARG A 343 -3.55 -19.37 29.86
C ARG A 343 -3.91 -20.66 29.12
N GLU A 344 -4.14 -20.59 27.82
CA GLU A 344 -4.39 -21.75 26.98
C GLU A 344 -3.16 -22.66 26.93
N HIS A 345 -1.98 -22.06 26.79
CA HIS A 345 -0.73 -22.78 26.84
C HIS A 345 -0.48 -23.45 28.21
N ALA A 346 -0.74 -22.75 29.31
CA ALA A 346 -0.53 -23.29 30.66
C ALA A 346 -1.52 -24.40 31.04
N ARG A 347 -2.63 -24.53 30.30
CA ARG A 347 -3.60 -25.63 30.47
C ARG A 347 -3.17 -26.91 29.76
N ASP A 348 -2.21 -26.83 28.85
CA ASP A 348 -1.70 -27.99 28.12
C ASP A 348 -0.70 -28.76 29.01
N PRO A 349 -1.04 -29.99 29.49
CA PRO A 349 -0.17 -30.74 30.38
C PRO A 349 1.12 -31.21 29.70
N GLN A 350 1.21 -31.16 28.37
CA GLN A 350 2.43 -31.52 27.63
C GLN A 350 3.40 -30.33 27.51
N LYS A 351 2.99 -29.14 27.93
CA LYS A 351 3.81 -27.93 27.82
C LYS A 351 4.20 -27.41 29.19
N VAL A 352 5.49 -27.19 29.39
CA VAL A 352 6.04 -26.59 30.61
C VAL A 352 6.52 -25.18 30.29
N GLY A 353 5.92 -24.18 30.91
CA GLY A 353 6.39 -22.79 30.82
C GLY A 353 6.90 -22.28 32.16
N PHE A 354 7.67 -21.20 32.09
CA PHE A 354 8.24 -20.52 33.25
C PHE A 354 7.68 -19.11 33.36
N LEU A 355 7.49 -18.64 34.58
CA LEU A 355 7.16 -17.25 34.87
C LEU A 355 8.36 -16.62 35.59
N VAL A 356 9.01 -15.69 34.92
CA VAL A 356 10.03 -14.84 35.53
C VAL A 356 9.34 -13.59 36.02
N PHE A 357 9.38 -13.37 37.33
CA PHE A 357 8.85 -12.17 37.93
C PHE A 357 9.98 -11.21 38.26
N ASP A 358 9.77 -9.94 37.97
CA ASP A 358 10.67 -8.86 38.35
C ASP A 358 9.91 -7.72 39.02
N ASN A 359 10.57 -7.08 39.98
CA ASN A 359 10.04 -5.91 40.66
C ASN A 359 10.23 -4.70 39.76
N VAL A 360 9.15 -4.23 39.14
CA VAL A 360 9.18 -2.99 38.37
C VAL A 360 9.00 -1.82 39.31
N GLN A 361 10.02 -0.99 39.43
CA GLN A 361 9.96 0.22 40.24
C GLN A 361 10.11 1.44 39.34
N ASN A 362 9.10 2.30 39.32
CA ASN A 362 9.17 3.59 38.66
C ASN A 362 9.13 4.71 39.69
N TYR A 363 10.23 5.46 39.78
CA TYR A 363 10.33 6.57 40.72
C TYR A 363 9.91 7.88 40.05
N TYR A 364 8.67 8.30 40.30
CA TYR A 364 8.18 9.62 39.93
C TYR A 364 8.74 10.68 40.85
N ARG A 365 9.92 11.18 40.49
CA ARG A 365 10.53 12.34 41.15
C ARG A 365 9.85 13.62 40.66
N VAL A 366 9.38 14.44 41.59
CA VAL A 366 8.89 15.79 41.27
C VAL A 366 10.06 16.63 40.80
N ARG A 367 10.08 16.97 39.51
CA ARG A 367 11.09 17.87 38.92
C ARG A 367 10.62 19.32 38.84
N ASP A 368 9.31 19.53 38.81
CA ASP A 368 8.65 20.84 38.81
C ASP A 368 7.50 20.78 39.81
N GLN A 369 7.48 21.70 40.78
CA GLN A 369 6.44 21.77 41.83
C GLN A 369 5.03 22.00 41.27
N ARG A 370 4.91 22.41 40.00
CA ARG A 370 3.60 22.56 39.32
C ARG A 370 3.05 21.25 38.76
N MET A 371 3.88 20.22 38.61
CA MET A 371 3.51 18.93 37.99
C MET A 371 3.48 17.76 38.98
N GLY A 372 3.57 18.04 40.28
CA GLY A 372 3.44 17.05 41.35
C GLY A 372 3.76 17.64 42.71
N SER A 373 3.21 17.05 43.77
CA SER A 373 3.37 17.54 45.16
C SER A 373 4.37 16.72 45.98
N ALA A 374 4.60 15.46 45.63
CA ALA A 374 5.52 14.57 46.34
C ALA A 374 6.16 13.56 45.37
N ASN A 375 7.39 13.14 45.69
CA ASN A 375 8.00 12.01 45.00
C ASN A 375 7.17 10.75 45.30
N ALA A 376 6.89 9.95 44.27
CA ALA A 376 6.17 8.71 44.42
C ALA A 376 7.00 7.56 43.84
N MET A 377 7.12 6.46 44.58
CA MET A 377 7.69 5.21 44.06
C MET A 377 6.53 4.31 43.68
N ASN A 378 6.29 4.15 42.38
CA ASN A 378 5.36 3.16 41.89
C ASN A 378 6.07 1.82 41.84
N ILE A 379 5.71 0.93 42.76
CA ILE A 379 6.19 -0.44 42.80
C ILE A 379 5.14 -1.32 42.13
N GLY A 380 5.57 -2.16 41.21
CA GLY A 380 4.77 -3.17 40.55
C GLY A 380 5.58 -4.46 40.39
N LEU A 381 4.90 -5.49 39.88
CA LEU A 381 5.49 -6.77 39.52
C LEU A 381 5.28 -6.95 38.01
N ALA A 382 6.36 -7.09 37.24
CA ALA A 382 6.28 -7.60 35.89
C ALA A 382 6.45 -9.11 35.94
N GLY A 383 5.70 -9.83 35.11
CA GLY A 383 5.86 -11.26 34.91
C GLY A 383 6.02 -11.54 33.43
N THR A 384 7.13 -12.18 33.05
CA THR A 384 7.37 -12.65 31.68
C THR A 384 7.16 -14.16 31.66
N TYR A 385 6.25 -14.61 30.80
CA TYR A 385 6.08 -16.03 30.52
C TYR A 385 7.07 -16.45 29.42
N LEU A 386 7.90 -17.43 29.72
CA LEU A 386 8.92 -17.98 28.82
C LEU A 386 8.60 -19.44 28.55
N TYR A 387 8.71 -19.86 27.28
CA TYR A 387 8.51 -21.23 26.85
C TYR A 387 9.53 -21.58 25.77
N ASN A 388 10.13 -22.77 25.86
CA ASN A 388 11.20 -23.26 24.96
C ASN A 388 12.50 -22.44 24.88
N ASP A 389 12.63 -21.35 25.65
CA ASP A 389 13.80 -20.46 25.63
C ASP A 389 14.62 -20.51 26.94
N ILE A 390 14.35 -21.48 27.83
CA ILE A 390 15.08 -21.63 29.11
C ILE A 390 15.86 -22.94 29.13
N VAL A 391 17.13 -22.83 29.50
CA VAL A 391 18.01 -23.96 29.78
C VAL A 391 18.23 -24.04 31.29
N ILE A 392 17.80 -25.13 31.91
CA ILE A 392 18.10 -25.43 33.31
C ILE A 392 19.29 -26.38 33.35
N LEU A 393 20.39 -25.91 33.90
CA LEU A 393 21.58 -26.71 34.11
C LEU A 393 21.51 -27.38 35.50
N PRO A 394 21.90 -28.66 35.64
CA PRO A 394 21.88 -29.36 36.92
C PRO A 394 23.08 -28.97 37.80
N ILE A 395 23.26 -27.67 38.03
CA ILE A 395 24.31 -27.08 38.87
C ILE A 395 23.70 -26.11 39.88
N PRO A 396 24.31 -25.91 41.06
CA PRO A 396 23.86 -24.88 41.99
C PRO A 396 23.96 -23.48 41.39
N GLU A 397 22.89 -22.69 41.54
CA GLU A 397 22.86 -21.30 41.08
C GLU A 397 23.73 -20.43 42.01
N ASN A 398 24.98 -20.20 41.62
CA ASN A 398 25.86 -19.22 42.25
C ASN A 398 26.90 -18.67 41.26
N MET A 399 27.50 -17.52 41.58
CA MET A 399 28.47 -16.85 40.69
C MET A 399 29.71 -17.70 40.35
N ASN A 400 30.08 -18.67 41.19
CA ASN A 400 31.36 -19.37 41.11
C ASN A 400 31.24 -20.86 40.73
N SER A 401 30.05 -21.39 40.44
CA SER A 401 29.82 -22.82 40.14
C SER A 401 30.06 -23.20 38.68
N GLY A 402 30.84 -22.40 37.96
CA GLY A 402 31.14 -22.67 36.56
C GLY A 402 29.93 -22.55 35.62
N LYS A 403 28.93 -21.72 35.94
CA LYS A 403 27.74 -21.49 35.09
C LYS A 403 28.08 -21.26 33.63
N THR A 404 29.09 -20.42 33.37
CA THR A 404 29.61 -20.14 32.02
C THR A 404 30.08 -21.41 31.31
N HIS A 405 30.90 -22.23 31.96
CA HIS A 405 31.43 -23.46 31.37
C HIS A 405 30.31 -24.47 31.10
N SER A 406 29.42 -24.68 32.07
CA SER A 406 28.28 -25.60 31.94
C SER A 406 27.31 -25.16 30.84
N PHE A 407 27.04 -23.86 30.70
CA PHE A 407 26.22 -23.33 29.61
C PHE A 407 26.88 -23.55 28.25
N PHE A 408 28.15 -23.21 28.07
CA PHE A 408 28.84 -23.44 26.78
C PHE A 408 28.97 -24.93 26.45
N SER A 409 29.15 -25.80 27.44
CA SER A 409 29.14 -27.26 27.26
C SER A 409 27.76 -27.77 26.83
N TRP A 410 26.69 -27.21 27.40
CA TRP A 410 25.34 -27.53 26.96
C TRP A 410 25.08 -27.01 25.54
N ALA A 411 25.47 -25.76 25.26
CA ALA A 411 25.23 -25.10 23.97
C ALA A 411 25.99 -25.77 22.83
N SER A 412 27.22 -26.26 23.06
CA SER A 412 27.98 -27.00 22.03
C SER A 412 27.31 -28.32 21.63
N LEU A 413 26.53 -28.92 22.55
CA LEU A 413 25.85 -30.19 22.33
C LEU A 413 24.39 -30.04 21.88
N ASN A 414 23.70 -28.98 22.32
CA ASN A 414 22.26 -28.81 22.15
C ASN A 414 21.86 -27.55 21.38
N GLY A 415 22.79 -26.61 21.16
CA GLY A 415 22.57 -25.44 20.32
C GLY A 415 22.53 -25.84 18.85
N TRP A 416 21.43 -25.48 18.18
CA TRP A 416 21.19 -25.74 16.77
C TRP A 416 20.74 -24.46 16.07
N VAL A 417 21.20 -24.26 14.83
CA VAL A 417 20.71 -23.20 13.94
C VAL A 417 20.31 -23.80 12.59
N PRO A 418 19.30 -23.23 11.90
CA PRO A 418 18.92 -23.68 10.58
C PRO A 418 20.12 -23.68 9.61
N PRO A 419 20.19 -24.61 8.65
CA PRO A 419 21.32 -24.66 7.73
C PRO A 419 21.38 -23.41 6.85
N LEU A 420 22.58 -23.09 6.38
CA LEU A 420 22.77 -22.05 5.38
C LEU A 420 22.21 -22.54 4.04
N TYR A 421 21.30 -21.75 3.45
CA TYR A 421 20.68 -22.07 2.16
C TYR A 421 21.40 -21.45 0.97
N SER A 422 22.31 -20.50 1.22
CA SER A 422 23.24 -19.97 0.22
C SER A 422 24.45 -20.87 0.07
N ASP A 423 24.85 -21.16 -1.17
CA ASP A 423 26.12 -21.83 -1.44
C ASP A 423 27.26 -20.95 -0.92
N SER A 424 27.98 -21.45 0.08
CA SER A 424 29.19 -20.80 0.59
C SER A 424 30.41 -21.44 -0.06
N GLU A 425 31.31 -20.63 -0.59
CA GLU A 425 32.62 -21.10 -1.07
C GLU A 425 33.50 -21.59 0.09
N VAL A 426 33.19 -21.18 1.33
CA VAL A 426 33.91 -21.59 2.53
C VAL A 426 33.28 -22.88 3.07
N PRO A 427 34.04 -23.99 3.16
CA PRO A 427 33.52 -25.23 3.73
C PRO A 427 33.16 -25.03 5.20
N LEU A 428 32.07 -25.68 5.63
CA LEU A 428 31.63 -25.61 7.02
C LEU A 428 32.74 -26.10 7.97
N PRO A 429 33.01 -25.38 9.07
CA PRO A 429 34.00 -25.81 10.04
C PRO A 429 33.62 -27.17 10.63
N GLN A 430 34.53 -28.14 10.52
CA GLN A 430 34.37 -29.45 11.13
C GLN A 430 34.96 -29.44 12.53
N PHE A 431 34.11 -29.41 13.55
CA PHE A 431 34.53 -29.55 14.94
C PHE A 431 34.63 -31.03 15.32
N SER A 432 35.57 -31.40 16.19
CA SER A 432 35.73 -32.79 16.65
C SER A 432 34.49 -33.35 17.36
N TYR A 433 33.64 -32.47 17.91
CA TYR A 433 32.37 -32.81 18.54
C TYR A 433 31.16 -32.78 17.57
N SER A 434 31.36 -32.49 16.28
CA SER A 434 30.30 -32.46 15.25
C SER A 434 29.69 -33.82 14.93
N ASN A 435 30.34 -34.92 15.35
CA ASN A 435 29.91 -36.29 15.09
C ASN A 435 28.68 -36.74 15.90
N TYR A 436 28.04 -35.83 16.65
CA TYR A 436 26.86 -36.16 17.42
C TYR A 436 25.60 -36.22 16.53
N THR A 437 24.98 -37.41 16.47
CA THR A 437 23.77 -37.75 15.70
C THR A 437 22.47 -37.21 16.30
N ALA A 438 22.54 -36.15 17.11
CA ALA A 438 21.36 -35.62 17.76
C ALA A 438 20.38 -35.06 16.72
N THR A 439 19.12 -35.49 16.82
CA THR A 439 18.06 -35.04 15.95
C THR A 439 17.75 -33.57 16.25
N PRO A 440 17.72 -32.71 15.21
CA PRO A 440 17.44 -31.31 15.43
C PRO A 440 16.00 -31.10 15.92
N PRO A 441 15.74 -30.00 16.64
CA PRO A 441 14.38 -29.65 17.05
C PRO A 441 13.50 -29.34 15.83
N SER A 442 12.19 -29.39 16.02
CA SER A 442 11.24 -28.89 15.03
C SER A 442 11.46 -27.39 14.79
N LEU A 443 11.26 -26.92 13.55
CA LEU A 443 11.35 -25.49 13.24
C LEU A 443 10.45 -24.67 14.16
N ALA A 444 11.02 -23.58 14.68
CA ALA A 444 10.30 -22.55 15.38
C ALA A 444 9.63 -21.60 14.36
N PRO A 445 8.49 -20.96 14.72
CA PRO A 445 7.79 -20.03 13.83
C PRO A 445 8.64 -18.86 13.31
N HIS A 446 9.71 -18.51 14.03
CA HIS A 446 10.62 -17.42 13.67
C HIS A 446 11.82 -17.88 12.82
N ASP A 447 11.95 -19.17 12.52
CA ASP A 447 13.01 -19.66 11.64
C ASP A 447 12.86 -19.11 10.21
N PRO A 448 13.97 -18.93 9.47
CA PRO A 448 13.93 -18.36 8.13
C PRO A 448 12.98 -19.11 7.19
N PHE A 449 12.31 -18.38 6.29
CA PHE A 449 11.39 -18.96 5.30
C PHE A 449 12.02 -20.12 4.50
N ALA A 450 13.29 -19.97 4.12
CA ALA A 450 14.03 -21.01 3.40
C ALA A 450 14.10 -22.34 4.19
N ALA A 451 14.09 -22.29 5.52
CA ALA A 451 14.06 -23.49 6.34
C ALA A 451 12.72 -24.21 6.29
N TRP A 452 11.63 -23.45 6.30
CA TRP A 452 10.28 -23.98 6.11
C TRP A 452 10.09 -24.59 4.72
N GLU A 453 10.57 -23.91 3.67
CA GLU A 453 10.55 -24.42 2.29
C GLU A 453 11.38 -25.69 2.14
N ASN A 454 12.54 -25.75 2.80
CA ASN A 454 13.41 -26.92 2.77
C ASN A 454 12.75 -28.16 3.37
N ILE A 455 12.01 -28.01 4.48
CA ILE A 455 11.23 -29.11 5.07
C ILE A 455 10.06 -29.50 4.16
N GLN A 456 9.34 -28.52 3.59
CA GLN A 456 8.19 -28.79 2.72
C GLN A 456 8.57 -29.45 1.39
N SER A 457 9.76 -29.14 0.86
CA SER A 457 10.27 -29.73 -0.39
C SER A 457 10.79 -31.17 -0.23
N GLY A 458 10.89 -31.67 1.01
CA GLY A 458 11.42 -33.00 1.31
C GLY A 458 12.94 -33.13 1.15
N GLN A 459 13.64 -32.05 0.77
CA GLN A 459 15.11 -32.02 0.66
C GLN A 459 15.75 -31.53 1.95
N VAL A 460 15.43 -32.16 3.07
CA VAL A 460 15.82 -31.69 4.42
C VAL A 460 17.36 -31.60 4.53
N ARG A 461 17.88 -30.37 4.64
CA ARG A 461 19.27 -30.11 5.01
C ARG A 461 19.41 -30.31 6.52
N SER A 462 20.50 -30.92 6.94
CA SER A 462 20.81 -31.10 8.37
C SER A 462 21.01 -29.74 9.03
N TRP A 463 20.46 -29.55 10.22
CA TRP A 463 20.77 -28.39 11.06
C TRP A 463 22.25 -28.34 11.37
N VAL A 464 22.77 -27.14 11.57
CA VAL A 464 24.18 -26.90 11.83
C VAL A 464 24.37 -26.34 13.24
N ARG A 465 25.61 -26.41 13.72
CA ARG A 465 25.98 -25.82 15.01
C ARG A 465 26.13 -24.30 14.88
N PRO A 466 25.80 -23.52 15.92
CA PRO A 466 26.01 -22.09 15.89
C PRO A 466 27.51 -21.78 15.76
N ASP A 467 27.85 -20.86 14.85
CA ASP A 467 29.22 -20.37 14.67
C ASP A 467 29.69 -19.50 15.84
N PHE A 468 28.74 -18.80 16.47
CA PHE A 468 28.97 -17.90 17.58
C PHE A 468 27.93 -18.15 18.67
N VAL A 469 28.37 -18.14 19.93
CA VAL A 469 27.49 -18.16 21.10
C VAL A 469 27.79 -16.93 21.93
N VAL A 470 26.77 -16.11 22.15
CA VAL A 470 26.89 -14.86 22.90
C VAL A 470 26.30 -15.10 24.28
N LYS A 471 27.12 -14.92 25.32
CA LYS A 471 26.65 -14.92 26.71
C LYS A 471 26.59 -13.47 27.19
N VAL A 472 25.44 -13.08 27.72
CA VAL A 472 25.17 -11.73 28.22
C VAL A 472 24.39 -11.86 29.53
N ASP A 473 24.61 -10.95 30.45
CA ASP A 473 23.78 -10.84 31.65
C ASP A 473 22.39 -10.29 31.29
N ASP A 474 21.38 -10.60 32.10
CA ASP A 474 19.98 -10.26 31.84
C ASP A 474 19.67 -8.76 31.99
N ASP A 475 20.57 -8.02 32.65
CA ASP A 475 20.52 -6.55 32.82
C ASP A 475 21.28 -5.78 31.73
N SER A 476 21.79 -6.47 30.72
CA SER A 476 22.59 -5.87 29.65
C SER A 476 21.76 -5.51 28.41
N PHE A 477 22.07 -4.36 27.81
CA PHE A 477 21.49 -3.95 26.52
C PHE A 477 22.36 -4.42 25.34
N VAL A 478 21.81 -5.26 24.47
CA VAL A 478 22.53 -5.81 23.30
C VAL A 478 21.89 -5.32 22.00
N MET A 479 22.66 -4.60 21.19
CA MET A 479 22.26 -4.24 19.83
C MET A 479 22.54 -5.39 18.87
N LEU A 480 21.62 -6.34 18.74
CA LEU A 480 21.80 -7.55 17.92
C LEU A 480 22.23 -7.24 16.48
N ALA A 481 21.66 -6.22 15.84
CA ALA A 481 22.02 -5.83 14.47
C ALA A 481 23.48 -5.34 14.34
N GLU A 482 24.01 -4.65 15.34
CA GLU A 482 25.40 -4.19 15.36
C GLU A 482 26.36 -5.35 15.71
N LEU A 483 25.95 -6.24 16.62
CA LEU A 483 26.72 -7.43 16.94
C LEU A 483 26.84 -8.34 15.71
N GLU A 484 25.72 -8.59 15.03
CA GLU A 484 25.66 -9.36 13.80
C GLU A 484 26.49 -8.73 12.68
N SER A 485 26.44 -7.40 12.51
CA SER A 485 27.22 -6.70 11.48
C SER A 485 28.73 -6.92 11.68
N ARG A 486 29.21 -6.91 12.93
CA ARG A 486 30.63 -7.14 13.26
C ARG A 486 31.05 -8.59 13.07
N LEU A 487 30.23 -9.54 13.52
CA LEU A 487 30.50 -10.97 13.36
C LEU A 487 30.53 -11.41 11.89
N ARG A 488 29.79 -10.72 11.01
CA ARG A 488 29.82 -10.96 9.56
C ARG A 488 31.10 -10.44 8.86
N PHE A 489 31.82 -9.49 9.45
CA PHE A 489 33.04 -8.91 8.86
C PHE A 489 34.32 -9.70 9.19
N GLU A 490 34.29 -10.57 10.20
CA GLU A 490 35.44 -11.40 10.60
C GLU A 490 35.53 -12.74 9.82
N ARG A 491 34.80 -12.88 8.71
CA ARG A 491 34.85 -14.05 7.81
C ARG A 491 35.58 -13.78 6.50
#